data_AF-A0A843A9C0-F1
#
_entry.id   AF-A0A843A9C0-F1
#
_cell.length_a   1.000
_cell.length_b   1.000
_cell.length_c   1.000
_cell.angle_alpha   90.00
_cell.angle_beta   90.00
_cell.angle_gamma   90.00
#
_symmetry.space_group_name_H-M   'P 1'
#
loop_
_entity.id
_entity.type
_entity.pdbx_description
1 polymer ?
#
loop_
_entity_poly.entity_id
_entity_poly.type
_entity_poly.pdbx_seq_one_letter_code
_entity_poly.pdbx_strand_id
1 'polypeptide(L)'
;MSKIKTTMNIESDILKELKLIADKKNTTQTDIINKILKKGIIIEKQAQKQAKTKGSNFLKLAGIVTAPEPFNATEELRKLRNGEL
;
A
#
# COMPACT_ATOMS: atom_id res chain seq x y z
N MET A 1 25.57 -5.86 -3.80
CA MET A 1 24.35 -6.45 -4.42
C MET A 1 24.79 -7.44 -5.49
N SER A 2 24.41 -8.70 -5.36
CA SER A 2 24.67 -9.69 -6.41
C SER A 2 23.71 -9.48 -7.59
N LYS A 3 24.24 -9.58 -8.81
CA LYS A 3 23.42 -9.62 -10.03
C LYS A 3 23.21 -11.09 -10.40
N ILE A 4 21.97 -11.47 -10.68
CA ILE A 4 21.62 -12.83 -11.12
C ILE A 4 21.32 -12.76 -12.62
N LYS A 5 21.89 -13.68 -13.40
CA LYS A 5 21.54 -13.84 -14.81
C LYS A 5 20.25 -14.64 -14.89
N THR A 6 19.24 -14.09 -15.53
CA THR A 6 17.91 -14.68 -15.62
C THR A 6 17.41 -14.57 -17.05
N THR A 7 16.72 -15.61 -17.52
CA THR A 7 16.02 -15.62 -18.80
C THR A 7 14.54 -15.34 -18.57
N MET A 8 13.95 -14.46 -19.38
CA MET A 8 12.52 -14.17 -19.37
C MET A 8 12.02 -13.92 -20.78
N ASN A 9 10.75 -14.23 -21.01
CA ASN A 9 10.09 -13.94 -22.27
C ASN A 9 9.56 -12.51 -22.24
N ILE A 10 9.91 -11.74 -23.27
CA ILE A 10 9.44 -10.36 -23.47
C ILE A 10 8.96 -10.28 -24.92
N GLU A 11 7.83 -9.61 -25.15
CA GLU A 11 7.31 -9.39 -26.50
C GLU A 11 8.31 -8.63 -27.36
N SER A 12 8.37 -8.99 -28.65
CA SER A 12 9.35 -8.42 -29.58
C SER A 12 9.25 -6.90 -29.69
N ASP A 13 8.02 -6.38 -29.73
CA ASP A 13 7.78 -4.95 -29.92
C ASP A 13 8.16 -4.13 -28.68
N ILE A 14 7.90 -4.67 -27.48
CA ILE A 14 8.37 -4.09 -26.22
C ILE A 14 9.90 -4.01 -26.19
N LEU A 15 10.59 -5.07 -26.62
CA LEU A 15 12.05 -5.07 -26.65
C LEU A 15 12.62 -4.04 -27.64
N LYS A 16 11.97 -3.87 -28.81
CA LYS A 16 12.35 -2.83 -29.79
C LYS A 16 12.22 -1.44 -29.19
N GLU A 17 11.10 -1.15 -28.53
CA GLU A 17 10.90 0.16 -27.89
C GLU A 17 11.91 0.41 -26.76
N LEU A 18 12.16 -0.59 -25.92
CA LEU A 18 13.16 -0.49 -24.85
C LEU A 18 14.54 -0.16 -25.40
N LYS A 19 14.92 -0.73 -26.55
CA LYS A 19 16.17 -0.39 -27.24
C LYS A 19 16.19 1.07 -27.67
N LEU A 20 15.14 1.55 -28.36
CA LEU A 20 15.07 2.95 -28.79
C LEU A 20 15.13 3.93 -27.61
N ILE A 21 14.49 3.58 -26.48
CA ILE A 21 14.53 4.40 -25.27
C ILE A 21 15.92 4.37 -24.63
N ALA A 22 16.60 3.22 -24.64
CA ALA A 22 17.97 3.08 -24.15
C ALA A 22 18.93 3.97 -24.94
N ASP A 23 18.83 3.91 -26.26
CA ASP A 23 19.66 4.70 -27.18
C ASP A 23 19.42 6.20 -26.96
N LYS A 24 18.15 6.65 -26.90
CA LYS A 24 17.80 8.05 -26.63
C LYS A 24 18.31 8.58 -25.29
N LYS A 25 18.46 7.72 -24.30
CA LYS A 25 18.85 8.09 -22.93
C LYS A 25 20.32 7.80 -22.61
N ASN A 26 21.12 7.41 -23.61
CA ASN A 26 22.52 7.00 -23.43
C ASN A 26 22.70 6.01 -22.27
N THR A 27 21.84 4.99 -22.22
CA THR A 27 21.83 3.99 -21.13
C THR A 27 21.65 2.58 -21.71
N THR A 28 21.66 1.56 -20.85
CA THR A 28 21.48 0.17 -21.28
C THR A 28 20.04 -0.29 -21.13
N GLN A 29 19.63 -1.25 -21.96
CA GLN A 29 18.31 -1.90 -21.84
C GLN A 29 18.14 -2.53 -20.44
N THR A 30 19.20 -3.15 -19.92
CA THR A 30 19.23 -3.75 -18.58
C THR A 30 18.94 -2.73 -17.48
N ASP A 31 19.52 -1.52 -17.57
CA ASP A 31 19.29 -0.48 -16.57
C ASP A 31 17.85 0.05 -16.61
N ILE A 32 17.29 0.19 -17.82
CA ILE A 32 15.89 0.58 -18.00
C ILE A 32 14.96 -0.49 -17.43
N ILE A 33 15.17 -1.76 -17.77
CA ILE A 33 14.36 -2.88 -17.26
C ILE A 33 14.40 -2.90 -15.74
N ASN A 34 15.60 -2.80 -15.14
CA ASN A 34 15.74 -2.74 -13.69
C ASN A 34 14.99 -1.55 -13.07
N LYS A 35 15.02 -0.39 -13.72
CA LYS A 35 14.31 0.81 -13.23
C LYS A 35 12.80 0.64 -13.30
N ILE A 36 12.28 0.06 -14.39
CA ILE A 36 10.87 -0.23 -14.57
C ILE A 36 10.40 -1.26 -13.54
N LEU A 37 11.11 -2.38 -13.40
CA LEU A 37 10.79 -3.43 -12.43
C LEU A 37 10.78 -2.90 -11.00
N LYS A 38 11.78 -2.07 -10.62
CA LYS A 38 11.80 -1.42 -9.29
C LYS A 38 10.56 -0.53 -9.07
N LYS A 39 10.16 0.25 -10.07
CA LYS A 39 8.96 1.09 -9.98
C LYS A 39 7.70 0.24 -9.85
N GLY A 40 7.56 -0.82 -10.66
CA GLY A 40 6.44 -1.75 -10.61
C GLY A 40 6.29 -2.39 -9.22
N ILE A 41 7.38 -2.88 -8.64
CA ILE A 41 7.38 -3.45 -7.28
C ILE A 41 6.90 -2.45 -6.22
N ILE A 42 7.30 -1.18 -6.33
CA ILE A 42 6.88 -0.13 -5.39
C ILE A 42 5.37 0.11 -5.51
N ILE A 43 4.86 0.21 -6.73
CA ILE A 43 3.43 0.43 -7.00
C ILE A 43 2.60 -0.73 -6.46
N GLU A 44 2.99 -1.97 -6.72
CA GLU A 44 2.31 -3.17 -6.21
C GLU A 44 2.30 -3.20 -4.67
N LYS A 45 3.43 -2.89 -4.03
CA LYS A 45 3.49 -2.81 -2.56
C LYS A 45 2.59 -1.71 -2.00
N GLN A 46 2.49 -0.57 -2.68
CA GLN A 46 1.60 0.52 -2.29
C GLN A 46 0.13 0.12 -2.45
N ALA A 47 -0.24 -0.53 -3.56
CA ALA A 47 -1.58 -1.05 -3.78
C ALA A 47 -1.98 -2.08 -2.70
N GLN A 48 -1.08 -3.00 -2.36
CA GLN A 48 -1.30 -3.97 -1.27
C GLN A 48 -1.47 -3.28 0.09
N LYS A 49 -0.66 -2.25 0.39
CA LYS A 49 -0.83 -1.48 1.63
C LYS A 49 -2.18 -0.80 1.66
N GLN A 50 -2.57 -0.11 0.59
CA GLN A 50 -3.87 0.58 0.49
C GLN A 50 -5.05 -0.38 0.61
N ALA A 51 -4.98 -1.57 0.01
CA ALA A 51 -6.00 -2.61 0.19
C ALA A 51 -6.16 -3.04 1.65
N LYS A 52 -5.06 -3.08 2.42
CA LYS A 52 -5.10 -3.38 3.86
C LYS A 52 -5.63 -2.23 4.73
N THR A 53 -5.54 -0.98 4.29
CA THR A 53 -5.95 0.20 5.09
C THR A 53 -7.37 0.69 4.85
N LYS A 54 -8.06 0.25 3.79
CA LYS A 54 -9.34 0.84 3.34
C LYS A 54 -10.57 0.59 4.22
N GLY A 55 -10.47 -0.18 5.32
CA GLY A 55 -11.65 -0.50 6.15
C GLY A 55 -11.59 0.02 7.59
N SER A 56 -10.50 -0.22 8.32
CA SER A 56 -10.51 -0.17 9.79
C SER A 56 -9.62 0.91 10.42
N ASN A 57 -8.56 1.34 9.72
CA ASN A 57 -7.58 2.26 10.31
C ASN A 57 -7.98 3.73 10.18
N PHE A 58 -8.80 4.11 9.19
CA PHE A 58 -9.26 5.49 9.05
C PHE A 58 -10.22 5.90 10.17
N LEU A 59 -11.13 5.01 10.58
CA LEU A 59 -12.05 5.22 11.70
C LEU A 59 -11.30 5.38 13.04
N LYS A 60 -10.28 4.53 13.27
CA LYS A 60 -9.40 4.63 14.45
C LYS A 60 -8.56 5.92 14.47
N LEU A 61 -8.03 6.34 13.32
CA LEU A 61 -7.24 7.58 13.19
C LEU A 61 -8.11 8.84 13.29
N ALA A 62 -9.36 8.80 12.83
CA ALA A 62 -10.32 9.90 12.93
C ALA A 62 -10.86 10.11 14.36
N GLY A 63 -10.35 9.40 15.36
CA GLY A 63 -10.82 9.50 16.74
C GLY A 63 -12.23 8.96 16.96
N ILE A 64 -12.81 8.29 15.95
CA ILE A 64 -14.09 7.59 16.08
C ILE A 64 -13.79 6.25 16.77
N VAL A 65 -13.55 6.34 18.07
CA VAL A 65 -13.58 5.19 18.96
C VAL A 65 -15.06 4.97 19.25
N THR A 66 -15.73 4.14 18.45
CA THR A 66 -17.06 3.64 18.83
C THR A 66 -16.91 2.94 20.16
N ALA A 67 -17.40 3.56 21.23
CA ALA A 67 -17.52 2.89 22.52
C ALA A 67 -18.36 1.62 22.31
N PRO A 68 -17.98 0.48 22.93
CA PRO A 68 -18.72 -0.77 22.78
C PRO A 68 -20.19 -0.63 23.19
N GLU A 69 -20.48 0.31 24.09
CA GLU A 69 -21.82 0.67 24.50
C GLU A 69 -22.02 2.19 24.43
N PRO A 70 -23.18 2.68 23.97
CA PRO A 70 -23.50 4.10 23.99
C PRO A 70 -23.59 4.58 25.44
N PHE A 71 -22.86 5.65 25.77
CA PHE A 71 -22.94 6.27 27.10
C PHE A 71 -24.34 6.82 27.35
N ASN A 72 -25.04 6.29 28.36
CA ASN A 72 -26.34 6.78 28.81
C ASN A 72 -26.19 7.48 30.16
N ALA A 73 -26.17 8.81 30.13
CA ALA A 73 -26.00 9.64 31.33
C ALA A 73 -27.06 9.37 32.41
N THR A 74 -28.30 9.05 32.02
CA THR A 74 -29.40 8.81 32.96
C THR A 74 -29.22 7.48 33.72
N GLU A 75 -28.72 6.45 33.05
CA GLU A 75 -28.43 5.17 33.70
C GLU A 75 -27.23 5.26 34.64
N GLU A 76 -26.17 5.97 34.25
CA GLU A 76 -24.99 6.17 35.10
C GLU A 76 -25.33 6.98 36.37
N LEU A 77 -26.16 8.02 36.25
CA LEU A 77 -26.66 8.77 37.42
C LEU A 77 -27.55 7.90 38.32
N ARG A 78 -28.31 6.98 37.73
CA ARG A 78 -29.14 6.04 38.49
C ARG A 78 -28.28 5.02 39.25
N LYS A 79 -27.22 4.47 38.63
CA LYS A 79 -26.25 3.58 39.29
C LYS A 79 -25.56 4.28 40.46
N LEU A 80 -25.12 5.53 40.28
CA LEU A 80 -24.54 6.37 41.35
C LEU A 80 -25.51 6.54 42.52
N ARG A 81 -26.76 6.89 42.23
CA ARG A 81 -27.79 7.11 43.25
C ARG A 81 -28.14 5.82 44.02
N ASN A 82 -28.08 4.68 43.34
CA ASN A 82 -28.39 3.38 43.92
C ASN A 82 -27.18 2.71 44.61
N GLY A 83 -25.96 3.28 44.49
CA GLY A 83 -24.73 2.71 45.03
C GLY A 83 -24.24 1.46 44.29
N GLU A 84 -24.59 1.32 43.00
CA GLU A 84 -24.26 0.15 42.15
C GLU A 84 -22.96 0.35 41.34
N LEU A 85 -22.10 1.27 41.78
CA LEU A 85 -20.85 1.69 41.10
C LEU A 85 -19.59 1.22 41.83
#